data_AF-A0A438HXV1-F1
#
_entry.id   AF-A0A438HXV1-F1
#
_cell.length_a   1.000
_cell.length_b   1.000
_cell.length_c   1.000
_cell.angle_alpha   90.00
_cell.angle_beta   90.00
_cell.angle_gamma   90.00
#
_symmetry.space_group_name_H-M   'P 1'
#
loop_
_entity.id
_entity.type
_entity.pdbx_description
1 polymer ?
#
loop_
_entity_poly.entity_id
_entity_poly.type
_entity_poly.pdbx_seq_one_letter_code
_entity_poly.pdbx_strand_id
1 'polypeptide(L)'
;MKMKISAIKQGELSVIEYANLLKNLWQEMDHYQCIQMKDSEDIAILKIFVEKERIFEFFANLNLEFDQVQVQVLGKGDLPSLNETISIIRVEEGKRGVMLNETPTVESSARLSNAGNMKNVGAENHPNAANKRPNSSKWCNYCKKLGHAKDMCWNLHGRPPNFNNNNRG
;
A
#
# COMPACT_ATOMS: atom_id res chain seq x y z
N MET A 1 16.09 33.26 0.31
CA MET A 1 14.96 32.35 0.51
C MET A 1 15.30 30.92 0.09
N LYS A 2 15.79 30.68 -1.15
CA LYS A 2 16.26 29.35 -1.59
C LYS A 2 17.24 28.64 -0.64
N MET A 3 18.23 29.35 -0.08
CA MET A 3 19.14 28.76 0.92
C MET A 3 18.44 28.27 2.21
N LYS A 4 17.33 28.91 2.61
CA LYS A 4 16.55 28.46 3.77
C LYS A 4 15.82 27.16 3.45
N ILE A 5 15.25 27.04 2.24
CA ILE A 5 14.52 25.85 1.81
C ILE A 5 15.46 24.64 1.72
N SER A 6 16.63 24.82 1.11
CA SER A 6 17.65 23.76 0.99
C SER A 6 18.28 23.33 2.32
N ALA A 7 18.12 24.11 3.39
CA ALA A 7 18.65 23.79 4.72
C ALA A 7 17.68 22.94 5.56
N ILE A 8 16.42 22.83 5.14
CA ILE A 8 15.38 22.15 5.91
C ILE A 8 15.34 20.69 5.50
N LYS A 9 15.70 19.84 6.46
CA LYS A 9 15.57 18.39 6.38
C LYS A 9 14.31 17.92 7.08
N GLN A 10 13.77 16.77 6.68
CA GLN A 10 12.65 16.14 7.36
C GLN A 10 12.96 15.88 8.84
N GLY A 11 14.06 15.15 9.13
CA GLY A 11 14.46 14.85 10.51
C GLY A 11 13.36 14.07 11.24
N GLU A 12 12.97 14.54 12.43
CA GLU A 12 11.92 13.92 13.26
C GLU A 12 10.49 14.33 12.86
N LEU A 13 10.33 15.21 11.86
CA LEU A 13 9.01 15.62 11.39
C LEU A 13 8.34 14.49 10.61
N SER A 14 7.03 14.35 10.78
CA SER A 14 6.25 13.52 9.88
C SER A 14 6.31 14.07 8.44
N VAL A 15 6.11 13.20 7.45
CA VAL A 15 6.14 13.59 6.04
C VAL A 15 5.16 14.73 5.75
N ILE A 16 4.00 14.75 6.41
CA ILE A 16 2.99 15.80 6.20
C ILE A 16 3.41 17.14 6.81
N GLU A 17 4.00 17.15 8.01
CA GLU A 17 4.49 18.37 8.67
C GLU A 17 5.63 18.98 7.85
N TYR A 18 6.58 18.15 7.42
CA TYR A 18 7.67 18.56 6.57
C TYR A 18 7.19 19.14 5.23
N ALA A 19 6.25 18.45 4.55
CA ALA A 19 5.69 18.92 3.30
C ALA A 19 4.93 20.24 3.44
N ASN A 20 4.22 20.45 4.54
CA ASN A 20 3.51 21.71 4.81
C ASN A 20 4.49 22.86 5.02
N LEU A 21 5.60 22.61 5.74
CA LEU A 21 6.63 23.62 5.98
C LEU A 21 7.29 24.06 4.66
N LEU A 22 7.63 23.12 3.77
CA LEU A 22 8.12 23.45 2.43
C LEU A 22 7.09 24.23 1.60
N LYS A 23 5.82 23.80 1.61
CA LYS A 23 4.74 24.49 0.88
C LYS A 23 4.60 25.94 1.30
N ASN A 24 4.66 26.22 2.60
CA ASN A 24 4.59 27.59 3.11
C ASN A 24 5.76 28.44 2.60
N LEU A 25 6.98 27.88 2.59
CA LEU A 25 8.17 28.60 2.11
C LEU A 25 8.15 28.83 0.60
N TRP A 26 7.69 27.84 -0.18
CA TRP A 26 7.51 28.01 -1.61
C TRP A 26 6.45 29.07 -1.93
N GLN A 27 5.34 29.09 -1.18
CA GLN A 27 4.32 30.13 -1.32
C GLN A 27 4.86 31.52 -0.97
N GLU A 28 5.65 31.64 0.09
CA GLU A 28 6.32 32.88 0.45
C GLU A 28 7.28 33.33 -0.68
N MET A 29 8.05 32.41 -1.24
CA MET A 29 8.94 32.70 -2.37
C MET A 29 8.18 33.13 -3.63
N ASP A 30 7.09 32.44 -3.97
CA ASP A 30 6.22 32.77 -5.11
C ASP A 30 5.64 34.18 -4.97
N HIS A 31 5.24 34.54 -3.75
CA HIS A 31 4.73 35.87 -3.45
C HIS A 31 5.76 36.97 -3.75
N TYR A 32 7.03 36.73 -3.41
CA TYR A 32 8.10 37.69 -3.67
C TYR A 32 8.63 37.67 -5.10
N GLN A 33 8.48 36.57 -5.84
CA GLN A 33 9.06 36.43 -7.18
C GLN A 33 8.22 37.05 -8.31
N CYS A 34 6.97 37.46 -8.06
CA CYS A 34 6.05 38.18 -8.95
C CYS A 34 6.44 38.13 -10.45
N ILE A 35 6.41 36.92 -11.03
CA ILE A 35 6.81 36.71 -12.43
C ILE A 35 5.60 37.07 -13.29
N GLN A 36 5.67 38.21 -13.99
CA GLN A 36 4.65 38.58 -14.96
C GLN A 36 4.99 37.98 -16.32
N MET A 37 4.29 36.90 -16.68
CA MET A 37 4.35 36.32 -18.03
C MET A 37 3.14 36.76 -18.84
N LYS A 38 3.37 37.09 -20.12
CA LYS A 38 2.32 37.61 -21.02
C LYS A 38 1.60 36.50 -21.79
N ASP A 39 2.22 35.35 -21.95
CA ASP A 39 1.68 34.20 -22.68
C ASP A 39 1.21 33.09 -21.71
N SER A 40 0.05 32.51 -22.03
CA SER A 40 -0.57 31.42 -21.28
C SER A 40 0.17 30.09 -21.42
N GLU A 41 0.82 29.84 -22.55
CA GLU A 41 1.56 28.59 -22.79
C GLU A 41 2.87 28.57 -21.97
N ASP A 42 3.60 29.69 -21.97
CA ASP A 42 4.79 29.88 -21.15
C ASP A 42 4.50 29.74 -19.65
N ILE A 43 3.34 30.22 -19.18
CA ILE A 43 2.91 30.05 -17.77
C ILE A 43 2.73 28.58 -17.43
N ALA A 44 2.16 27.78 -18.33
CA ALA A 44 1.97 26.35 -18.11
C ALA A 44 3.31 25.61 -18.04
N ILE A 45 4.23 25.92 -18.97
CA ILE A 45 5.59 25.35 -18.98
C ILE A 45 6.33 25.71 -17.70
N LEU A 46 6.29 26.98 -17.26
CA LEU A 46 6.93 27.42 -16.03
C LEU A 46 6.36 26.69 -14.80
N LYS A 47 5.03 26.50 -14.73
CA LYS A 47 4.41 25.76 -13.62
C LYS A 47 4.90 24.32 -13.54
N ILE A 48 4.98 23.62 -14.68
CA ILE A 48 5.52 22.26 -14.75
C ILE A 48 6.98 22.23 -14.29
N PHE A 49 7.78 23.19 -14.75
CA PHE A 49 9.19 23.31 -14.37
C PHE A 49 9.35 23.54 -12.86
N VAL A 50 8.62 24.51 -12.29
CA VAL A 50 8.65 24.84 -10.86
C VAL A 50 8.17 23.66 -10.03
N GLU A 51 7.11 22.97 -10.44
CA GLU A 51 6.61 21.80 -9.73
C GLU A 51 7.63 20.67 -9.71
N LYS A 52 8.31 20.43 -10.83
CA LYS A 52 9.40 19.46 -10.92
C LYS A 52 10.57 19.81 -10.02
N GLU A 53 11.00 21.08 -9.97
CA GLU A 53 12.06 21.52 -9.03
C GLU A 53 11.66 21.26 -7.56
N ARG A 54 10.42 21.54 -7.19
CA ARG A 54 9.91 21.33 -5.83
C ARG A 54 9.88 19.86 -5.44
N ILE A 55 9.55 18.97 -6.37
CA ILE A 55 9.59 17.52 -6.14
C ILE A 55 11.02 17.08 -5.84
N PHE A 56 12.01 17.55 -6.61
CA PHE A 56 13.41 17.22 -6.34
C PHE A 56 13.91 17.80 -5.02
N GLU A 57 13.54 19.03 -4.69
CA GLU A 57 13.91 19.66 -3.42
C GLU A 57 13.30 18.94 -2.22
N PHE A 58 12.05 18.47 -2.35
CA PHE A 58 11.39 17.62 -1.37
C PHE A 58 12.13 16.29 -1.18
N PHE A 59 12.53 15.62 -2.27
CA PHE A 59 13.28 14.36 -2.20
C PHE A 59 14.68 14.53 -1.62
N ALA A 60 15.41 15.57 -2.01
CA ALA A 60 16.79 15.79 -1.60
C ALA A 60 16.99 15.91 -0.09
N ASN A 61 15.93 16.30 0.62
CA ASN A 61 15.95 16.61 2.04
C ASN A 61 15.04 15.70 2.88
N LEU A 62 14.45 14.68 2.24
CA LEU A 62 13.71 13.62 2.90
C LEU A 62 14.67 12.66 3.62
N ASN A 63 14.17 11.92 4.61
CA ASN A 63 14.99 10.93 5.29
C ASN A 63 15.36 9.76 4.35
N LEU A 64 16.56 9.19 4.52
CA LEU A 64 17.11 8.10 3.69
C LEU A 64 16.23 6.84 3.69
N GLU A 65 15.38 6.66 4.69
CA GLU A 65 14.43 5.55 4.76
C GLU A 65 13.46 5.51 3.59
N PHE A 66 13.25 6.65 2.91
CA PHE A 66 12.35 6.78 1.77
C PHE A 66 13.06 6.64 0.41
N ASP A 67 14.38 6.44 0.36
CA ASP A 67 15.14 6.37 -0.91
C ASP A 67 14.56 5.35 -1.89
N GLN A 68 14.13 4.18 -1.40
CA GLN A 68 13.53 3.16 -2.25
C GLN A 68 12.24 3.64 -2.94
N VAL A 69 11.37 4.33 -2.21
CA VAL A 69 10.11 4.86 -2.79
C VAL A 69 10.39 6.07 -3.68
N GLN A 70 11.43 6.86 -3.40
CA GLN A 70 11.88 7.93 -4.30
C GLN A 70 12.30 7.37 -5.66
N VAL A 71 13.14 6.32 -5.68
CA VAL A 71 13.56 5.65 -6.93
C VAL A 71 12.37 5.11 -7.70
N GLN A 72 11.39 4.52 -7.02
CA GLN A 72 10.16 4.04 -7.67
C GLN A 72 9.31 5.16 -8.26
N VAL A 73 9.24 6.33 -7.61
CA VAL A 73 8.53 7.49 -8.15
C VAL A 73 9.26 8.07 -9.35
N LEU A 74 10.58 8.21 -9.27
CA LEU A 74 11.43 8.75 -10.34
C LEU A 74 11.56 7.79 -11.54
N GLY A 75 11.40 6.49 -11.32
CA GLY A 75 11.46 5.46 -12.37
C GLY A 75 10.16 5.33 -13.18
N LYS A 76 9.10 6.07 -12.84
CA LYS A 76 7.87 6.14 -13.66
C LYS A 76 8.13 6.96 -14.92
N GLY A 77 7.48 6.60 -16.02
CA GLY A 77 7.64 7.31 -17.31
C GLY A 77 7.26 8.78 -17.25
N ASP A 78 6.26 9.12 -16.42
CA ASP A 78 5.86 10.49 -16.11
C ASP A 78 6.03 10.76 -14.61
N LEU A 79 6.55 11.95 -14.29
CA LEU A 79 6.69 12.37 -12.90
C LEU A 79 5.31 12.77 -12.36
N PRO A 80 4.86 12.20 -11.23
CA PRO A 80 3.60 12.59 -10.61
C PRO A 80 3.65 14.04 -10.13
N SER A 81 2.48 14.62 -9.86
CA SER A 81 2.39 15.95 -9.24
C SER A 81 3.03 15.96 -7.85
N LEU A 82 3.32 17.16 -7.33
CA LEU A 82 3.90 17.34 -6.00
C LEU A 82 2.99 16.71 -4.92
N ASN A 83 1.68 16.91 -5.03
CA ASN A 83 0.73 16.37 -4.05
C ASN A 83 0.60 14.85 -4.11
N GLU A 84 0.64 14.27 -5.31
CA GLU A 84 0.68 12.81 -5.48
C GLU A 84 1.96 12.24 -4.92
N THR A 85 3.10 12.88 -5.17
CA THR A 85 4.40 12.52 -4.61
C THR A 85 4.35 12.48 -3.08
N ILE A 86 3.89 13.57 -2.44
CA ILE A 86 3.74 13.63 -0.98
C ILE A 86 2.81 12.52 -0.48
N SER A 87 1.72 12.24 -1.20
CA SER A 87 0.77 11.18 -0.83
C SER A 87 1.39 9.79 -0.89
N ILE A 88 2.20 9.49 -1.92
CA ILE A 88 2.92 8.23 -2.06
C ILE A 88 3.87 8.02 -0.88
N ILE A 89 4.68 9.03 -0.55
CA ILE A 89 5.62 8.98 0.57
C ILE A 89 4.88 8.83 1.90
N ARG A 90 3.78 9.56 2.12
CA ARG A 90 2.97 9.46 3.34
C ARG A 90 2.37 8.08 3.54
N VAL A 91 1.91 7.44 2.46
CA VAL A 91 1.42 6.05 2.52
C VAL A 91 2.55 5.11 2.93
N GLU A 92 3.76 5.34 2.43
CA GLU A 92 4.94 4.53 2.79
C GLU A 92 5.38 4.73 4.24
N GLU A 93 5.35 5.97 4.74
CA GLU A 93 5.58 6.29 6.16
C GLU A 93 4.63 5.50 7.07
N GLY A 94 3.34 5.46 6.72
CA GLY A 94 2.34 4.68 7.47
C GLY A 94 2.62 3.17 7.47
N LYS A 95 3.04 2.60 6.33
CA LYS A 95 3.41 1.17 6.27
C LYS A 95 4.62 0.86 7.16
N ARG A 96 5.63 1.72 7.16
CA ARG A 96 6.83 1.56 7.97
C ARG A 96 6.53 1.64 9.47
N GLY A 97 5.66 2.58 9.88
CA GLY A 97 5.19 2.66 11.26
C GLY A 97 4.47 1.39 11.73
N VAL A 98 3.70 0.73 10.86
CA VAL A 98 3.06 -0.56 11.19
C VAL A 98 4.08 -1.70 11.27
N MET A 99 5.01 -1.78 10.31
CA MET A 99 5.98 -2.88 10.24
C MET A 99 7.04 -2.84 11.37
N LEU A 100 7.37 -1.65 11.89
CA LEU A 100 8.27 -1.51 13.06
C LEU A 100 7.60 -1.87 14.39
N ASN A 101 6.27 -1.82 14.46
CA ASN A 101 5.49 -2.25 15.63
C ASN A 101 5.22 -3.76 15.63
N GLU A 102 5.47 -4.44 14.50
CA GLU A 102 5.41 -5.89 14.37
C GLU A 102 6.82 -6.48 14.39
N THR A 103 7.47 -6.48 15.56
CA THR A 103 8.47 -7.53 15.82
C THR A 103 7.79 -8.88 15.65
N PRO A 104 8.33 -9.85 14.88
CA PRO A 104 7.70 -11.14 14.75
C PRO A 104 8.01 -11.95 16.01
N THR A 105 7.27 -11.68 17.09
CA THR A 105 7.08 -12.70 18.11
C THR A 105 6.29 -13.82 17.45
N VAL A 106 6.96 -14.94 17.28
CA VAL A 106 6.44 -16.19 16.76
C VAL A 106 5.45 -16.75 17.80
N GLU A 107 4.29 -16.11 17.97
CA GLU A 107 3.24 -16.64 18.83
C GLU A 107 2.15 -17.25 17.97
N SER A 108 2.41 -18.52 17.64
CA SER A 108 1.42 -19.54 17.33
C SER A 108 0.30 -19.51 18.38
N SER A 109 -0.66 -18.61 18.18
CA SER A 109 -1.81 -18.44 19.06
C SER A 109 -2.87 -19.46 18.70
N ALA A 110 -2.65 -20.70 19.13
CA ALA A 110 -3.70 -21.71 19.25
C ALA A 110 -4.72 -21.22 20.29
N ARG A 111 -5.82 -20.63 19.84
CA ARG A 111 -6.95 -20.28 20.71
C ARG A 111 -7.76 -21.53 21.02
N LEU A 112 -7.57 -21.98 22.26
CA LEU A 112 -8.37 -22.97 22.97
C LEU A 112 -9.85 -22.60 22.92
N SER A 113 -10.70 -23.52 22.43
CA SER A 113 -12.14 -23.49 22.71
C SER A 113 -12.45 -24.63 23.68
N ASN A 114 -12.90 -24.23 24.86
CA ASN A 114 -13.45 -25.10 25.90
C ASN A 114 -14.80 -25.66 25.45
N ALA A 115 -14.92 -26.99 25.31
CA ALA A 115 -16.19 -27.69 25.39
C ALA A 115 -15.94 -29.13 25.87
N GLY A 116 -16.58 -29.49 26.98
CA GLY A 116 -16.29 -30.67 27.78
C GLY A 116 -16.67 -32.02 27.17
N ASN A 117 -16.15 -33.06 27.84
CA ASN A 117 -16.57 -34.46 27.97
C ASN A 117 -17.62 -34.97 26.95
N MET A 118 -17.44 -36.08 26.22
CA MET A 118 -17.26 -37.43 26.78
C MET A 118 -16.91 -38.46 25.67
N LYS A 119 -15.91 -39.31 25.97
CA LYS A 119 -15.68 -40.74 25.59
C LYS A 119 -16.23 -41.29 24.26
N ASN A 120 -15.34 -41.88 23.46
CA ASN A 120 -15.25 -43.35 23.30
C ASN A 120 -14.02 -43.80 22.51
N VAL A 121 -13.63 -45.04 22.80
CA VAL A 121 -12.33 -45.70 22.58
C VAL A 121 -12.37 -46.61 21.34
N GLY A 122 -11.20 -46.79 20.70
CA GLY A 122 -10.85 -47.87 19.77
C GLY A 122 -10.89 -47.48 18.28
N ALA A 123 -10.06 -47.97 17.37
CA ALA A 123 -8.85 -48.79 17.40
C ALA A 123 -8.28 -48.82 15.94
N GLU A 124 -6.98 -49.10 15.76
CA GLU A 124 -6.32 -49.81 14.61
C GLU A 124 -6.26 -49.23 13.17
N ASN A 125 -5.02 -48.85 12.77
CA ASN A 125 -4.22 -49.26 11.60
C ASN A 125 -4.65 -49.08 10.11
N HIS A 126 -3.88 -48.20 9.41
CA HIS A 126 -3.31 -48.30 8.04
C HIS A 126 -4.21 -48.15 6.77
N PRO A 127 -3.66 -47.86 5.56
CA PRO A 127 -3.03 -46.61 5.07
C PRO A 127 -3.68 -46.09 3.75
N ASN A 128 -3.14 -45.00 3.17
CA ASN A 128 -3.39 -44.47 1.81
C ASN A 128 -4.76 -43.83 1.48
N ALA A 129 -4.78 -42.50 1.45
CA ALA A 129 -5.25 -41.73 0.28
C ALA A 129 -4.95 -40.24 0.49
N ALA A 130 -4.20 -39.65 -0.43
CA ALA A 130 -3.86 -38.24 -0.45
C ALA A 130 -5.12 -37.37 -0.66
N ASN A 131 -5.80 -37.03 0.43
CA ASN A 131 -6.85 -36.00 0.42
C ASN A 131 -6.18 -34.61 0.46
N LYS A 132 -5.76 -34.15 -0.72
CA LYS A 132 -5.54 -32.72 -0.98
C LYS A 132 -6.85 -32.00 -0.73
N ARG A 133 -7.03 -31.48 0.49
CA ARG A 133 -8.05 -30.49 0.82
C ARG A 133 -7.90 -29.32 -0.19
N PRO A 134 -8.93 -28.96 -0.97
CA PRO A 134 -8.78 -27.89 -1.93
C PRO A 134 -8.69 -26.57 -1.17
N ASN A 135 -7.53 -25.95 -1.36
CA ASN A 135 -7.13 -24.63 -0.89
C ASN A 135 -8.31 -23.63 -0.87
N SER A 136 -8.81 -23.32 0.33
CA SER A 136 -9.89 -22.37 0.62
C SER A 136 -9.49 -20.90 0.39
N SER A 137 -8.31 -20.64 -0.20
CA SER A 137 -7.82 -19.29 -0.50
C SER A 137 -8.11 -18.81 -1.94
N LYS A 138 -8.63 -19.67 -2.82
CA LYS A 138 -8.86 -19.27 -4.23
C LYS A 138 -10.08 -18.35 -4.36
N TRP A 139 -9.89 -17.17 -4.96
CA TRP A 139 -10.93 -16.20 -5.30
C TRP A 139 -11.42 -16.42 -6.74
N CYS A 140 -12.73 -16.44 -6.95
CA CYS A 140 -13.31 -16.55 -8.29
C CYS A 140 -13.60 -15.17 -8.89
N ASN A 141 -12.90 -14.83 -9.98
CA ASN A 141 -13.10 -13.55 -10.71
C ASN A 141 -14.48 -13.41 -11.38
N TYR A 142 -15.23 -14.51 -11.54
CA TYR A 142 -16.55 -14.49 -12.18
C TYR A 142 -17.68 -14.29 -11.17
N CYS A 143 -17.77 -15.13 -10.13
CA CYS A 143 -18.84 -15.05 -9.14
C CYS A 143 -18.49 -14.24 -7.88
N LYS A 144 -17.23 -13.78 -7.76
CA LYS A 144 -16.70 -13.01 -6.63
C LYS A 144 -16.85 -13.74 -5.28
N LYS A 145 -16.70 -15.07 -5.27
CA LYS A 145 -16.73 -15.91 -4.05
C LYS A 145 -15.37 -16.56 -3.83
N LEU A 146 -15.05 -16.77 -2.55
CA LEU A 146 -13.90 -17.53 -2.09
C LEU A 146 -14.17 -19.04 -2.16
N GLY A 147 -13.11 -19.84 -2.20
CA GLY A 147 -13.17 -21.31 -2.16
C GLY A 147 -13.12 -22.02 -3.52
N HIS A 148 -13.04 -21.29 -4.63
CA HIS A 148 -12.78 -21.85 -5.97
C HIS A 148 -12.21 -20.78 -6.92
N ALA A 149 -11.48 -21.21 -7.95
CA ALA A 149 -11.07 -20.33 -9.04
C ALA A 149 -12.09 -20.37 -10.19
N LYS A 150 -11.94 -19.49 -11.18
CA LYS A 150 -12.90 -19.31 -12.29
C LYS A 150 -13.19 -20.62 -13.05
N ASP A 151 -12.18 -21.46 -13.19
CA ASP A 151 -12.19 -22.80 -13.82
C ASP A 151 -13.11 -23.81 -13.13
N MET A 152 -13.39 -23.63 -11.84
CA MET A 152 -14.23 -24.52 -11.03
C MET A 152 -15.56 -23.85 -10.62
N CYS A 153 -15.94 -22.76 -11.28
CA CYS A 153 -17.12 -21.99 -10.92
C CYS A 153 -18.40 -22.66 -11.41
N TRP A 154 -19.25 -23.15 -10.51
CA TRP A 154 -20.56 -23.72 -10.86
C TRP A 154 -21.51 -22.72 -11.52
N ASN A 155 -21.36 -21.41 -11.26
CA ASN A 155 -22.14 -20.39 -11.97
C ASN A 155 -21.72 -20.28 -13.46
N LEU A 156 -20.50 -20.70 -13.80
CA LEU A 156 -19.97 -20.64 -15.17
C LEU A 156 -20.09 -21.99 -15.89
N HIS A 157 -19.78 -23.10 -15.21
CA HIS A 157 -19.69 -24.44 -15.79
C HIS A 157 -20.92 -25.33 -15.52
N GLY A 158 -21.86 -24.87 -14.68
CA GLY A 158 -22.97 -25.69 -14.21
C GLY A 158 -22.57 -26.61 -13.07
N ARG A 159 -23.55 -27.04 -12.27
CA ARG A 159 -23.32 -27.91 -11.11
C ARG A 159 -23.31 -29.38 -11.54
N PRO A 160 -22.30 -30.19 -11.15
CA PRO A 160 -22.31 -31.62 -11.46
C PRO A 160 -23.45 -32.34 -10.71
N PRO A 161 -23.98 -33.45 -11.24
CA PRO A 161 -25.27 -34.01 -10.82
C PRO A 161 -25.38 -34.48 -9.36
N ASN A 162 -24.28 -34.60 -8.60
CA ASN A 162 -24.26 -35.31 -7.30
C ASN A 162 -23.71 -34.49 -6.12
N PHE A 163 -23.79 -33.15 -6.12
CA PHE A 163 -23.27 -32.36 -4.98
C PHE A 163 -24.38 -31.95 -3.99
N ASN A 164 -24.54 -32.74 -2.92
CA ASN A 164 -25.44 -32.47 -1.80
C ASN A 164 -24.82 -31.43 -0.85
N ASN A 165 -25.56 -30.37 -0.49
CA ASN A 165 -25.02 -29.17 0.15
C ASN A 165 -25.66 -28.95 1.52
N ASN A 166 -25.15 -29.61 2.55
CA ASN A 166 -25.52 -29.30 3.93
C ASN A 166 -24.58 -28.23 4.49
N ASN A 167 -25.06 -26.99 4.51
CA ASN A 167 -25.16 -26.16 5.72
C ASN A 167 -25.43 -24.69 5.34
N ARG A 168 -26.70 -24.30 5.47
CA ARG A 168 -27.12 -22.92 5.80
C ARG A 168 -27.37 -22.91 7.31
N GLY A 169 -26.78 -21.94 7.98
CA GLY A 169 -26.92 -21.64 9.40
C GLY A 169 -25.96 -20.52 9.73
#